data_AF-A0A9D6L8C7-F1
#
_entry.id   AF-A0A9D6L8C7-F1
#
_cell.length_a   1.000
_cell.length_b   1.000
_cell.length_c   1.000
_cell.angle_alpha   90.00
_cell.angle_beta   90.00
_cell.angle_gamma   90.00
#
_symmetry.space_group_name_H-M   'P 1'
#
loop_
_entity.id
_entity.type
_entity.pdbx_description
1 polymer ?
#
loop_
_entity_poly.entity_id
_entity_poly.type
_entity_poly.pdbx_seq_one_letter_code
_entity_poly.pdbx_strand_id
1 'polypeptide(L)'
;MRIVRTLAAGLILIVLGVSPAASASPATLALLAQMHRVFERTNPLIAQVHVLDVIDDATRPGHLYAALATGVTRAPSSGKDELFGVFVLDSTLTRVMKTIEVLPSGKLLDYYVCISFPCADTLLVRGYGASDHGAPVYHRHAWAR
;
A
#
# COMPACT_ATOMS: atom_id res chain seq x y z
N MET A 1 9.13 -69.10 -20.05
CA MET A 1 7.98 -68.69 -19.20
C MET A 1 8.50 -67.66 -18.20
N ARG A 2 7.92 -66.48 -17.96
CA ARG A 2 6.75 -65.74 -18.45
C ARG A 2 7.05 -64.25 -18.20
N ILE A 3 7.02 -63.46 -19.27
CA ILE A 3 6.46 -62.10 -19.43
C ILE A 3 6.49 -61.19 -18.18
N VAL A 4 7.39 -60.20 -18.20
CA VAL A 4 7.31 -59.00 -17.35
C VAL A 4 6.37 -58.02 -18.05
N ARG A 5 5.25 -57.68 -17.39
CA ARG A 5 4.21 -56.77 -17.89
C ARG A 5 4.59 -55.32 -17.60
N THR A 6 4.61 -54.53 -18.66
CA THR A 6 4.61 -53.07 -18.72
C THR A 6 3.45 -52.48 -17.93
N LEU A 7 3.72 -51.52 -17.05
CA LEU A 7 2.71 -50.63 -16.47
C LEU A 7 2.97 -49.21 -16.98
N ALA A 8 1.99 -48.72 -17.74
CA ALA A 8 1.98 -47.43 -18.40
C ALA A 8 1.99 -46.29 -17.37
N ALA A 9 2.92 -45.36 -17.52
CA ALA A 9 2.88 -44.07 -16.84
C ALA A 9 1.81 -43.20 -17.51
N GLY A 10 0.66 -43.07 -16.85
CA GLY A 10 -0.39 -42.14 -17.27
C GLY A 10 0.05 -40.69 -17.04
N LEU A 11 0.21 -39.95 -18.13
CA LEU A 11 0.42 -38.51 -18.13
C LEU A 11 -0.89 -37.83 -17.70
N ILE A 12 -0.97 -37.34 -16.46
CA ILE A 12 -2.05 -36.45 -16.04
C ILE A 12 -1.72 -35.05 -16.54
N LEU A 13 -2.39 -34.67 -17.63
CA LEU A 13 -2.43 -33.29 -18.12
C LEU A 13 -3.28 -32.46 -17.15
N ILE A 14 -2.66 -31.77 -16.20
CA ILE A 14 -3.34 -30.79 -15.37
C ILE A 14 -3.62 -29.57 -16.26
N VAL A 15 -4.89 -29.37 -16.57
CA VAL A 15 -5.45 -28.21 -17.26
C VAL A 15 -4.92 -26.95 -16.56
N LEU A 16 -4.26 -26.08 -17.34
CA LEU A 16 -3.95 -24.70 -16.94
C LEU A 16 -5.26 -23.99 -16.63
N GLY A 17 -5.64 -24.00 -15.35
CA GLY A 17 -6.64 -23.10 -14.83
C GLY A 17 -6.11 -21.68 -15.01
N VAL A 18 -6.71 -20.95 -15.95
CA VAL A 18 -6.61 -19.50 -16.03
C VAL A 18 -6.95 -18.98 -14.62
N SER A 19 -5.94 -18.50 -13.90
CA SER A 19 -6.18 -17.80 -12.65
C SER A 19 -7.08 -16.61 -12.99
N PRO A 20 -8.27 -16.47 -12.37
CA PRO A 20 -9.07 -15.29 -12.60
C PRO A 20 -8.20 -14.12 -12.14
N ALA A 21 -7.99 -13.15 -13.05
CA ALA A 21 -7.53 -11.83 -12.63
C ALA A 21 -8.45 -11.43 -11.48
N ALA A 22 -7.91 -11.39 -10.26
CA ALA A 22 -8.66 -11.05 -9.08
C ALA A 22 -9.20 -9.64 -9.32
N SER A 23 -10.47 -9.54 -9.72
CA SER A 23 -11.12 -8.25 -9.91
C SER A 23 -11.10 -7.59 -8.54
N ALA A 24 -10.42 -6.45 -8.45
CA ALA A 24 -10.41 -5.67 -7.22
C ALA A 24 -11.87 -5.46 -6.78
N SER A 25 -12.16 -5.69 -5.50
CA SER A 25 -13.51 -5.52 -4.99
C SER A 25 -13.98 -4.08 -5.21
N PRO A 26 -15.30 -3.83 -5.39
CA PRO A 26 -15.81 -2.46 -5.54
C PRO A 26 -15.37 -1.53 -4.40
N ALA A 27 -15.26 -2.07 -3.19
CA ALA A 27 -14.72 -1.40 -2.02
C ALA A 27 -13.27 -0.95 -2.21
N THR A 28 -12.40 -1.84 -2.71
CA THR A 28 -10.99 -1.53 -2.98
C THR A 28 -10.87 -0.43 -4.03
N LEU A 29 -11.67 -0.50 -5.10
CA LEU A 29 -11.70 0.52 -6.16
C LEU A 29 -12.17 1.88 -5.61
N ALA A 30 -13.20 1.89 -4.76
CA ALA A 30 -13.69 3.10 -4.13
C ALA A 30 -12.66 3.73 -3.19
N LEU A 31 -11.94 2.91 -2.42
CA LEU A 31 -10.86 3.35 -1.54
C LEU A 31 -9.71 3.99 -2.33
N LEU A 32 -9.22 3.29 -3.37
CA LEU A 32 -8.15 3.80 -4.24
C LEU A 32 -8.57 5.09 -4.94
N ALA A 33 -9.82 5.19 -5.40
CA ALA A 33 -10.35 6.42 -5.99
C ALA A 33 -10.40 7.58 -4.99
N GLN A 34 -10.74 7.33 -3.72
CA GLN A 34 -10.70 8.36 -2.67
C GLN A 34 -9.27 8.84 -2.42
N MET A 35 -8.31 7.92 -2.29
CA MET A 35 -6.90 8.25 -2.10
C MET A 35 -6.34 9.01 -3.31
N HIS A 36 -6.66 8.58 -4.54
CA HIS A 36 -6.26 9.29 -5.77
C HIS A 36 -6.65 10.75 -5.75
N ARG A 37 -7.90 11.08 -5.38
CA ARG A 37 -8.36 12.47 -5.27
C ARG A 37 -7.62 13.27 -4.19
N VAL A 38 -7.10 12.62 -3.15
CA VAL A 38 -6.27 13.29 -2.14
C VAL A 38 -4.92 13.64 -2.76
N PHE A 39 -4.26 12.69 -3.42
CA PHE A 39 -2.96 12.91 -4.06
C PHE A 39 -3.04 13.93 -5.20
N GLU A 40 -4.08 13.87 -6.04
CA GLU A 40 -4.29 14.76 -7.17
C GLU A 40 -4.42 16.24 -6.74
N ARG A 41 -4.99 16.50 -5.56
CA ARG A 41 -5.05 17.87 -4.99
C ARG A 41 -3.66 18.43 -4.68
N THR A 42 -2.71 17.58 -4.31
CA THR A 42 -1.33 17.97 -4.00
C THR A 42 -0.44 17.99 -5.25
N ASN A 43 -0.62 17.02 -6.14
CA ASN A 43 0.06 16.91 -7.43
C ASN A 43 -0.92 16.44 -8.51
N PRO A 44 -1.39 17.32 -9.41
CA PRO A 44 -2.33 16.96 -10.48
C PRO A 44 -1.78 15.98 -11.52
N LEU A 45 -0.48 15.66 -11.48
CA LEU A 45 0.18 14.75 -12.42
C LEU A 45 0.21 13.29 -11.93
N ILE A 46 -0.40 13.01 -10.78
CA ILE A 46 -0.50 11.66 -10.22
C ILE A 46 -1.27 10.78 -11.20
N ALA A 47 -0.69 9.64 -11.53
CA ALA A 47 -1.25 8.72 -12.50
C ALA A 47 -1.84 7.47 -11.87
N GLN A 48 -1.30 7.07 -10.73
CA GLN A 48 -1.67 5.85 -10.02
C GLN A 48 -1.42 6.00 -8.53
N VAL A 49 -2.20 5.28 -7.74
CA VAL A 49 -2.04 5.18 -6.28
C VAL A 49 -1.99 3.71 -5.90
N HIS A 50 -1.08 3.38 -5.00
CA HIS A 50 -0.88 2.04 -4.46
C HIS A 50 -0.93 2.08 -2.94
N VAL A 51 -1.64 1.14 -2.33
CA VAL A 51 -1.56 0.92 -0.88
C VAL A 51 -0.38 0.00 -0.62
N LEU A 52 0.55 0.45 0.23
CA LEU A 52 1.78 -0.27 0.55
C LEU A 52 1.62 -1.11 1.80
N ASP A 53 0.96 -0.57 2.82
CA ASP A 53 0.77 -1.24 4.09
C ASP A 53 -0.52 -0.78 4.77
N VAL A 54 -1.12 -1.68 5.55
CA VAL A 54 -2.32 -1.43 6.35
C VAL A 54 -2.15 -2.10 7.70
N ILE A 55 -2.23 -1.33 8.77
CA ILE A 55 -2.03 -1.81 10.14
C ILE A 55 -3.30 -1.54 10.95
N ASP A 56 -3.74 -2.58 11.69
CA ASP A 56 -4.88 -2.52 12.60
C ASP A 56 -4.49 -1.94 13.96
N ASP A 57 -5.37 -1.14 14.56
CA ASP A 57 -5.37 -0.90 16.00
C ASP A 57 -6.19 -1.95 16.73
N ALA A 58 -5.63 -3.16 16.76
CA ALA A 58 -6.22 -4.32 17.40
C ALA A 58 -6.53 -4.12 18.91
N THR A 59 -6.06 -3.02 19.51
CA THR A 59 -6.22 -2.73 20.94
C THR A 59 -7.46 -1.88 21.27
N ARG A 60 -8.20 -1.36 20.28
CA ARG A 60 -9.31 -0.43 20.51
C ARG A 60 -10.68 -0.92 20.05
N PRO A 61 -11.75 -0.63 20.82
CA PRO A 61 -13.13 -0.80 20.35
C PRO A 61 -13.39 0.07 19.12
N GLY A 62 -13.90 -0.52 18.04
CA GLY A 62 -14.21 0.18 16.79
C GLY A 62 -13.14 0.12 15.71
N HIS A 63 -12.11 -0.73 15.85
CA HIS A 63 -11.09 -1.14 14.86
C HIS A 63 -10.89 -0.14 13.71
N LEU A 64 -9.95 0.79 13.90
CA LEU A 64 -9.50 1.68 12.85
C LEU A 64 -8.19 1.16 12.27
N TYR A 65 -8.00 1.42 10.99
CA TYR A 65 -6.77 1.02 10.30
C TYR A 65 -5.98 2.24 9.87
N ALA A 66 -4.67 2.20 10.02
CA ALA A 66 -3.79 3.14 9.34
C ALA A 66 -3.33 2.52 8.03
N ALA A 67 -3.40 3.29 6.95
CA ALA A 67 -2.86 2.88 5.66
C ALA A 67 -1.76 3.82 5.21
N LEU A 68 -0.67 3.23 4.72
CA LEU A 68 0.36 3.92 3.97
C LEU A 68 0.11 3.69 2.49
N ALA A 69 0.02 4.77 1.72
CA ALA A 69 -0.10 4.70 0.27
C ALA A 69 0.94 5.59 -0.41
N THR A 70 1.26 5.24 -1.65
CA THR A 70 2.08 6.05 -2.54
C THR A 70 1.29 6.46 -3.78
N GLY A 71 1.51 7.69 -4.25
CA GLY A 71 1.04 8.18 -5.53
C GLY A 71 2.21 8.48 -6.45
N VAL A 72 2.19 7.95 -7.68
CA VAL A 72 3.31 8.04 -8.64
C VAL A 72 2.88 8.79 -9.91
N THR A 73 3.71 9.73 -10.37
CA THR A 73 3.48 10.45 -11.64
C THR A 73 3.88 9.61 -12.85
N ARG A 74 3.27 9.88 -14.00
CA ARG A 74 3.65 9.24 -15.29
C ARG A 74 4.98 9.74 -15.85
N ALA A 75 5.38 10.96 -15.48
CA ALA A 75 6.54 11.65 -16.04
C ALA A 75 7.39 12.22 -14.90
N PRO A 76 8.41 11.47 -14.43
CA PRO A 76 9.25 11.91 -13.33
C PRO A 76 10.13 13.06 -13.82
N SER A 77 9.77 14.29 -13.45
CA SER A 77 10.48 15.51 -13.86
C SER A 77 10.58 16.55 -12.74
N SER A 78 10.15 16.21 -11.52
CA SER A 78 10.07 17.12 -10.38
C SER A 78 10.53 16.47 -9.08
N GLY A 79 10.99 17.26 -8.11
CA GLY A 79 11.23 16.76 -6.74
C GLY A 79 9.97 16.31 -5.98
N LYS A 80 8.84 16.10 -6.67
CA LYS A 80 7.54 15.66 -6.15
C LYS A 80 6.94 14.53 -6.99
N ASP A 81 7.78 13.75 -7.66
CA ASP A 81 7.37 12.69 -8.59
C ASP A 81 6.66 11.52 -7.89
N GLU A 82 6.91 11.37 -6.59
CA GLU A 82 6.19 10.45 -5.73
C GLU A 82 5.66 11.20 -4.51
N LEU A 83 4.46 10.85 -4.09
CA LEU A 83 3.86 11.35 -2.86
C LEU A 83 3.58 10.17 -1.95
N PHE A 84 3.96 10.28 -0.68
CA PHE A 84 3.51 9.36 0.36
C PHE A 84 2.36 9.97 1.13
N GLY A 85 1.35 9.17 1.42
CA GLY A 85 0.18 9.58 2.18
C GLY A 85 -0.12 8.59 3.29
N VAL A 86 -0.47 9.12 4.45
CA VAL A 86 -0.91 8.34 5.61
C VAL A 86 -2.36 8.64 5.90
N PHE A 87 -3.16 7.59 6.01
CA PHE A 87 -4.61 7.67 6.08
C PHE A 87 -5.15 6.84 7.24
N VAL A 88 -6.24 7.29 7.84
CA VAL A 88 -7.06 6.49 8.76
C VAL A 88 -8.26 5.98 7.98
N LEU A 89 -8.47 4.67 8.04
CA LEU A 89 -9.55 3.95 7.40
C LEU A 89 -10.53 3.42 8.43
N ASP A 90 -11.76 3.23 8.00
CA ASP A 90 -12.79 2.59 8.81
C ASP A 90 -12.55 1.08 8.94
N SER A 91 -13.31 0.45 9.84
CA SER A 91 -13.18 -0.99 10.12
C SER A 91 -13.50 -1.90 8.92
N THR A 92 -14.09 -1.33 7.86
CA THR A 92 -14.45 -2.05 6.64
C THR A 92 -13.38 -1.95 5.55
N LEU A 93 -12.34 -1.13 5.76
CA LEU A 93 -11.30 -0.83 4.76
C LEU A 93 -11.87 -0.33 3.43
N THR A 94 -13.00 0.36 3.47
CA THR A 94 -13.67 0.87 2.25
C THR A 94 -13.68 2.38 2.16
N ARG A 95 -13.38 3.07 3.28
CA ARG A 95 -13.48 4.52 3.36
C ARG A 95 -12.28 5.14 4.06
N VAL A 96 -11.76 6.21 3.46
CA VAL A 96 -10.83 7.11 4.14
C VAL A 96 -11.63 7.96 5.13
N MET A 97 -11.39 7.76 6.42
CA MET A 97 -11.97 8.58 7.49
C MET A 97 -11.20 9.88 7.68
N LYS A 98 -9.87 9.81 7.59
CA LYS A 98 -8.98 10.96 7.82
C LYS A 98 -7.71 10.85 6.99
N THR A 99 -7.24 11.98 6.48
CA THR A 99 -5.88 12.13 5.94
C THR A 99 -4.99 12.70 7.05
N ILE A 100 -3.93 11.98 7.41
CA ILE A 100 -2.97 12.40 8.43
C ILE A 100 -1.95 13.36 7.83
N GLU A 101 -1.29 12.91 6.76
CA GLU A 101 -0.25 13.69 6.08
C GLU A 101 -0.13 13.23 4.62
N VAL A 102 0.26 14.15 3.75
CA VAL A 102 0.73 13.85 2.40
C VAL A 102 2.04 14.61 2.20
N LEU A 103 3.12 13.89 1.93
CA LEU A 103 4.47 14.44 1.83
C LEU A 103 5.12 14.03 0.51
N PRO A 104 5.85 14.94 -0.16
CA PRO A 104 6.57 14.61 -1.38
C PRO A 104 7.83 13.79 -1.10
N SER A 105 8.14 12.87 -2.01
CA SER A 105 9.43 12.19 -2.12
C SER A 105 10.16 12.70 -3.36
N GLY A 106 11.41 13.09 -3.18
CA GLY A 106 12.27 13.59 -4.26
C GLY A 106 12.92 12.49 -5.10
N LYS A 107 12.84 11.20 -4.71
CA LYS A 107 13.51 10.08 -5.39
C LYS A 107 12.69 8.79 -5.32
N LEU A 108 12.14 8.41 -6.48
CA LEU A 108 11.23 7.27 -6.72
C LEU A 108 11.73 5.88 -6.30
N LEU A 109 13.04 5.67 -6.16
CA LEU A 109 13.62 4.34 -5.94
C LEU A 109 14.42 4.24 -4.64
N ASP A 110 14.42 5.32 -3.88
CA ASP A 110 15.39 5.48 -2.80
C ASP A 110 14.72 5.77 -1.46
N TYR A 111 13.47 6.20 -1.47
CA TYR A 111 12.76 6.66 -0.29
C TYR A 111 11.83 5.58 0.26
N TYR A 112 12.10 5.11 1.46
CA TYR A 112 11.24 4.19 2.19
C TYR A 112 10.45 4.96 3.24
N VAL A 113 9.12 4.79 3.22
CA VAL A 113 8.25 5.26 4.29
C VAL A 113 7.72 4.05 5.06
N CYS A 114 7.82 4.08 6.38
CA CYS A 114 7.21 3.09 7.26
C CYS A 114 6.27 3.80 8.22
N ILE A 115 5.13 3.16 8.49
CA ILE A 115 4.19 3.56 9.55
C ILE A 115 4.30 2.57 10.70
N SER A 116 4.28 3.07 11.93
CA SER A 116 4.26 2.24 13.13
C SER A 116 3.44 2.91 14.23
N PHE A 117 2.91 2.09 15.14
CA PHE A 117 2.18 2.54 16.32
C PHE A 117 3.05 2.40 17.57
N PRO A 118 3.88 3.41 17.91
CA PRO A 118 4.67 3.33 19.14
C PRO A 118 3.79 3.29 20.41
N CYS A 119 2.57 3.84 20.32
CA CYS A 119 1.56 3.76 21.38
C CYS A 119 0.16 3.94 20.77
N ALA A 120 -0.88 3.66 21.55
CA ALA A 120 -2.26 3.60 21.07
C ALA A 120 -2.74 4.89 20.37
N ASP A 121 -2.23 6.06 20.78
CA ASP A 121 -2.69 7.37 20.31
C ASP A 121 -1.77 8.05 19.29
N THR A 122 -0.66 7.41 18.94
CA THR A 122 0.39 8.00 18.14
C THR A 122 0.69 7.12 16.95
N LEU A 123 0.74 7.75 15.77
CA LEU A 123 1.32 7.16 14.57
C LEU A 123 2.67 7.81 14.31
N LEU A 124 3.69 6.98 14.08
CA LEU A 124 5.01 7.42 13.66
C LEU A 124 5.21 7.11 12.17
N VAL A 125 5.48 8.15 11.39
CA VAL A 125 5.89 8.05 9.99
C VAL A 125 7.40 8.22 9.96
N ARG A 126 8.11 7.23 9.45
CA ARG A 126 9.56 7.27 9.27
C ARG A 126 9.88 7.27 7.78
N GLY A 127 10.54 8.32 7.31
CA GLY A 127 11.10 8.40 5.96
C GLY A 127 12.62 8.24 5.97
N TYR A 128 13.17 7.41 5.10
CA TYR A 128 14.63 7.30 4.91
C TYR A 128 14.97 7.04 3.43
N GLY A 129 15.90 7.86 2.90
CA GLY A 129 16.48 7.71 1.57
C GLY A 129 17.78 6.89 1.62
N ALA A 130 17.91 5.78 0.87
CA ALA A 130 19.15 4.99 0.87
C ALA A 130 20.35 5.73 0.26
N SER A 131 20.13 6.71 -0.61
CA SER A 131 21.13 7.49 -1.35
C SER A 131 21.46 8.82 -0.70
N ASP A 132 20.68 9.27 0.29
CA ASP A 132 20.92 10.56 0.95
C ASP A 132 21.83 10.44 2.18
N HIS A 133 22.20 9.23 2.60
CA HIS A 133 22.96 8.95 3.83
C HIS A 133 22.41 9.71 5.07
N GLY A 134 21.14 10.14 4.99
CA GLY A 134 20.56 11.12 5.88
C GLY A 134 20.01 10.46 7.13
N ALA A 135 20.01 11.20 8.24
CA ALA A 135 19.28 10.75 9.41
C ALA A 135 17.79 10.56 9.03
N PRO A 136 17.15 9.45 9.44
CA PRO A 136 15.74 9.24 9.19
C PRO A 136 14.91 10.44 9.66
N VAL A 137 13.95 10.86 8.85
CA VAL A 137 13.00 11.90 9.23
C VAL A 137 11.83 11.25 9.94
N TYR A 138 11.46 11.79 11.10
CA TYR A 138 10.38 11.28 11.93
C TYR A 138 9.27 12.31 12.01
N HIS A 139 8.08 11.92 11.56
CA HIS A 139 6.87 12.70 11.75
C HIS A 139 5.96 11.96 12.73
N ARG A 140 5.66 12.62 13.84
CA ARG A 140 4.80 12.08 14.89
C ARG A 140 3.43 12.73 14.79
N HIS A 141 2.38 11.91 14.68
CA HIS A 141 1.02 12.39 14.55
C HIS A 141 0.12 11.78 15.63
N ALA A 142 -0.73 12.64 16.21
CA ALA A 142 -1.91 12.17 16.91
C ALA A 142 -2.91 11.66 15.86
N TRP A 143 -3.14 10.35 15.83
CA TRP A 143 -4.03 9.75 14.82
C TRP A 143 -5.47 9.58 15.33
N ALA A 144 -5.65 9.61 16.66
CA ALA A 144 -6.90 9.31 17.36
C ALA A 144 -7.86 10.48 17.62
N ARG A 145 -7.64 11.66 17.02
CA ARG A 145 -8.52 12.83 17.14
C ARG A 145 -8.91 13.39 15.79
#